data_AF-A0A3N3ZNT3-F1
#
_entry.id   AF-A0A3N3ZNT3-F1
#
_cell.length_a   1.000
_cell.length_b   1.000
_cell.length_c   1.000
_cell.angle_alpha   90.00
_cell.angle_beta   90.00
_cell.angle_gamma   90.00
#
_symmetry.space_group_name_H-M   'P 1'
#
loop_
_entity.id
_entity.type
_entity.pdbx_description
1 polymer ?
#
loop_
_entity_poly.entity_id
_entity_poly.type
_entity_poly.pdbx_seq_one_letter_code
_entity_poly.pdbx_strand_id
1 'polypeptide(L)'
;MSEDTRTSDPTEATPAVSAWDTLVPPAADDVTEAEQKLYQDPTVEAAAAELDDVPEWLGTRWRELPQESMPEVWRWLRGWVDWLVEAHSIPASEIPPCWYRHQDIVEELWAAANAEEQAWEATTPTMTPMTAWHFHLRMMRDRLNGKAKECVGNREHVPAHSFRPGWGASVLAVDEGDWAAHLSEITDAQPAPAQDGQPMLLWRMCATDSEGEVITSDAIDVGPVTQQGNISISAPVRRGMDTEGGVLLGATVSPGAAAIGRTWWESSADGGMNWDRAVTSEVDRSVAEEEDGDEQESSEDGEDEQA
;
A
#
# COMPACT_ATOMS: atom_id res chain seq x y z
N MET A 1 39.21 1.11 -71.15
CA MET A 1 39.89 2.41 -71.11
C MET A 1 38.91 3.46 -71.59
N SER A 2 38.69 4.47 -70.74
CA SER A 2 38.05 5.77 -71.00
C SER A 2 36.53 5.72 -71.25
N GLU A 3 35.70 6.06 -70.25
CA GLU A 3 35.33 7.44 -69.82
C GLU A 3 34.64 8.21 -70.94
N ASP A 4 33.37 8.63 -70.75
CA ASP A 4 33.09 10.05 -70.48
C ASP A 4 31.60 10.35 -70.11
N THR A 5 31.48 11.13 -69.04
CA THR A 5 30.53 12.23 -68.71
C THR A 5 29.01 12.22 -68.98
N ARG A 6 28.30 12.58 -67.88
CA ARG A 6 27.54 13.83 -67.60
C ARG A 6 26.01 13.76 -67.45
N THR A 7 25.54 14.47 -66.39
CA THR A 7 24.34 15.36 -66.33
C THR A 7 22.99 14.61 -66.19
N SER A 8 22.13 14.77 -65.17
CA SER A 8 21.91 15.75 -64.10
C SER A 8 21.01 15.15 -63.01
N ASP A 9 21.16 15.59 -61.76
CA ASP A 9 20.07 15.78 -60.78
C ASP A 9 19.58 17.25 -60.93
N PRO A 10 18.37 17.71 -60.53
CA PRO A 10 17.67 17.35 -59.28
C PRO A 10 16.12 17.35 -59.34
N THR A 11 15.49 17.22 -58.16
CA THR A 11 14.10 17.64 -57.80
C THR A 11 13.07 16.50 -57.96
N GLU A 12 12.32 16.03 -56.97
CA GLU A 12 11.88 16.58 -55.68
C GLU A 12 11.46 15.38 -54.81
N ALA A 13 11.95 15.28 -53.57
CA ALA A 13 11.50 14.26 -52.63
C ALA A 13 10.13 14.67 -52.08
N THR A 14 9.09 13.90 -52.41
CA THR A 14 7.79 13.97 -51.71
C THR A 14 7.96 13.33 -50.34
N PRO A 15 7.55 13.98 -49.23
CA PRO A 15 7.58 13.36 -47.92
C PRO A 15 6.52 12.25 -47.86
N ALA A 16 6.94 11.06 -47.43
CA ALA A 16 6.05 9.95 -47.17
C ALA A 16 5.12 10.32 -46.00
N VAL A 17 3.83 10.48 -46.28
CA VAL A 17 2.81 10.62 -45.25
C VAL A 17 2.65 9.27 -44.56
N SER A 18 2.75 9.27 -43.24
CA SER A 18 2.64 8.07 -42.41
C SER A 18 1.23 7.48 -42.52
N ALA A 19 1.12 6.16 -42.65
CA ALA A 19 -0.17 5.44 -42.75
C ALA A 19 -1.08 5.57 -41.51
N TRP A 20 -0.58 6.22 -40.45
CA TRP A 20 -1.28 6.46 -39.20
C TRP A 20 -2.05 7.79 -39.16
N ASP A 21 -1.80 8.72 -40.10
CA ASP A 21 -2.53 10.01 -40.19
C ASP A 21 -3.94 9.88 -40.80
N THR A 22 -4.30 8.71 -41.34
CA THR A 22 -5.59 8.48 -42.00
C THR A 22 -6.68 7.94 -41.06
N LEU A 23 -6.38 7.72 -39.79
CA LEU A 23 -7.35 7.23 -38.81
C LEU A 23 -8.07 8.39 -38.13
N VAL A 24 -8.92 9.08 -38.90
CA VAL A 24 -9.97 9.94 -38.33
C VAL A 24 -11.06 9.00 -37.80
N PRO A 25 -11.38 8.99 -36.49
CA PRO A 25 -12.52 8.24 -36.00
C PRO A 25 -13.81 8.85 -36.60
N PRO A 26 -14.75 8.04 -37.10
CA PRO A 26 -16.00 8.57 -37.61
C PRO A 26 -16.76 9.30 -36.49
N ALA A 27 -17.40 10.41 -36.86
CA ALA A 27 -18.21 11.22 -35.97
C ALA A 27 -19.21 10.36 -35.18
N ALA A 28 -19.39 10.69 -33.91
CA ALA A 28 -20.27 10.00 -32.98
C ALA A 28 -21.72 10.07 -33.49
N ASP A 29 -22.17 9.00 -34.15
CA ASP A 29 -23.59 8.73 -34.35
C ASP A 29 -24.17 8.18 -33.04
N ASP A 30 -25.17 8.91 -32.52
CA ASP A 30 -26.17 8.58 -31.50
C ASP A 30 -26.04 7.17 -30.87
N VAL A 31 -25.31 7.08 -29.76
CA VAL A 31 -25.33 5.89 -28.91
C VAL A 31 -26.60 5.96 -28.07
N THR A 32 -27.70 5.41 -28.59
CA THR A 32 -28.87 5.10 -27.78
C THR A 32 -28.44 4.24 -26.59
N GLU A 33 -28.81 4.71 -25.39
CA GLU A 33 -28.53 4.14 -24.08
C GLU A 33 -29.24 2.79 -23.92
N ALA A 34 -28.77 1.77 -24.65
CA ALA A 34 -29.15 0.40 -24.42
C ALA A 34 -28.37 -0.09 -23.19
N GLU A 35 -29.12 -0.41 -22.13
CA GLU A 35 -28.63 -1.00 -20.88
C GLU A 35 -27.39 -1.87 -21.13
N GLN A 36 -26.22 -1.36 -20.73
CA GLN A 36 -24.96 -2.09 -20.78
C GLN A 36 -25.07 -3.25 -19.80
N LYS A 37 -25.62 -4.38 -20.25
CA LYS A 37 -25.40 -5.66 -19.60
C LYS A 37 -23.89 -5.89 -19.65
N LEU A 38 -23.24 -5.74 -18.49
CA LEU A 38 -21.85 -6.11 -18.31
C LEU A 38 -21.65 -7.49 -18.94
N TYR A 39 -20.75 -7.55 -19.92
CA TYR A 39 -20.37 -8.80 -20.56
C TYR A 39 -19.82 -9.73 -19.47
N GLN A 40 -20.57 -10.79 -19.17
CA GLN A 40 -20.11 -11.88 -18.32
C GLN A 40 -19.45 -12.91 -19.23
N ASP A 41 -18.15 -13.11 -19.04
CA ASP A 41 -17.38 -13.99 -19.88
C ASP A 41 -17.73 -15.47 -19.56
N PRO A 42 -18.12 -16.30 -20.54
CA PRO A 42 -18.49 -17.69 -20.31
C PRO A 42 -17.38 -18.53 -19.66
N THR A 43 -16.13 -18.11 -19.82
CA THR A 43 -14.96 -18.74 -19.20
C THR A 43 -14.88 -18.39 -17.71
N VAL A 44 -15.34 -17.20 -17.31
CA VAL A 44 -15.46 -16.80 -15.90
C VAL A 44 -16.65 -17.50 -15.24
N GLU A 45 -17.77 -17.68 -15.94
CA GLU A 45 -18.90 -18.47 -15.44
C GLU A 45 -18.52 -19.95 -15.25
N ALA A 46 -17.76 -20.53 -16.18
CA ALA A 46 -17.25 -21.88 -16.06
C ALA A 46 -16.23 -22.03 -14.92
N ALA A 47 -15.32 -21.07 -14.73
CA ALA A 47 -14.39 -21.05 -13.61
C ALA A 47 -15.11 -20.86 -12.26
N ALA A 48 -16.19 -20.07 -12.21
CA ALA A 48 -17.03 -19.92 -11.03
C ALA A 48 -17.78 -21.22 -10.69
N ALA A 49 -18.16 -22.02 -11.69
CA ALA A 49 -18.74 -23.35 -11.50
C ALA A 49 -17.70 -24.43 -11.14
N GLU A 50 -16.41 -24.24 -11.43
CA GLU A 50 -15.31 -25.08 -10.90
C GLU A 50 -14.94 -24.72 -9.46
N LEU A 51 -15.13 -23.46 -9.05
CA LEU A 51 -14.97 -22.99 -7.66
C LEU A 51 -16.02 -23.58 -6.69
N ASP A 52 -17.08 -24.20 -7.19
CA ASP A 52 -18.14 -24.87 -6.38
C ASP A 52 -17.61 -26.07 -5.55
N ASP A 53 -16.39 -26.53 -5.83
CA ASP A 53 -15.74 -27.62 -5.07
C ASP A 53 -14.99 -27.12 -3.80
N VAL A 54 -14.78 -25.81 -3.65
CA VAL A 54 -14.08 -25.24 -2.48
C VAL A 54 -15.08 -24.94 -1.37
N PRO A 55 -14.95 -25.56 -0.17
CA PRO A 55 -15.90 -25.31 0.91
C PRO A 55 -15.93 -23.84 1.34
N GLU A 56 -17.13 -23.25 1.51
CA GLU A 56 -17.33 -21.83 1.85
C GLU A 56 -16.61 -21.39 3.13
N TRP A 57 -16.33 -22.31 4.05
CA TRP A 57 -15.67 -22.06 5.32
C TRP A 57 -14.14 -21.95 5.20
N LEU A 58 -13.55 -22.35 4.07
CA LEU A 58 -12.11 -22.30 3.83
C LEU A 58 -11.67 -20.83 3.65
N GLY A 59 -10.54 -20.47 4.25
CA GLY A 59 -10.04 -19.10 4.32
C GLY A 59 -10.69 -18.22 5.40
N THR A 60 -11.77 -18.68 6.04
CA THR A 60 -12.42 -17.94 7.14
C THR A 60 -11.61 -18.07 8.43
N ARG A 61 -11.58 -17.02 9.27
CA ARG A 61 -10.90 -17.08 10.57
C ARG A 61 -11.59 -18.11 11.47
N TRP A 62 -10.80 -18.89 12.21
CA TRP A 62 -11.34 -19.95 13.09
C TRP A 62 -12.47 -19.47 14.02
N ARG A 63 -12.32 -18.26 14.58
CA ARG A 63 -13.30 -17.64 15.49
C ARG A 63 -14.61 -17.18 14.81
N GLU A 64 -14.62 -17.07 13.49
CA GLU A 64 -15.72 -16.53 12.69
C GLU A 64 -16.45 -17.64 11.92
N LEU A 65 -16.06 -18.90 12.09
CA LEU A 65 -16.64 -20.02 11.37
C LEU A 65 -18.10 -20.30 11.79
N PRO A 66 -19.00 -20.61 10.84
CA PRO A 66 -20.38 -20.96 11.14
C PRO A 66 -20.47 -22.20 12.05
N GLN A 67 -21.34 -22.13 13.05
CA GLN A 67 -21.48 -23.19 14.05
C GLN A 67 -22.01 -24.50 13.42
N GLU A 68 -22.83 -24.39 12.37
CA GLU A 68 -23.36 -25.49 11.58
C GLU A 68 -22.28 -26.25 10.79
N SER A 69 -21.23 -25.55 10.36
CA SER A 69 -20.12 -26.11 9.56
C SER A 69 -19.02 -26.74 10.43
N MET A 70 -19.00 -26.43 11.73
CA MET A 70 -17.99 -26.94 12.67
C MET A 70 -17.74 -28.47 12.59
N PRO A 71 -18.76 -29.35 12.57
CA PRO A 71 -18.52 -30.79 12.50
C PRO A 71 -17.78 -31.24 11.24
N GLU A 72 -17.93 -30.51 10.14
CA GLU A 72 -17.22 -30.76 8.88
C GLU A 72 -15.80 -30.21 8.94
N VAL A 73 -15.65 -28.95 9.35
CA VAL A 73 -14.36 -28.29 9.56
C VAL A 73 -13.46 -29.13 10.44
N TRP A 74 -13.96 -29.63 11.58
CA TRP A 74 -13.19 -30.47 12.49
C TRP A 74 -12.72 -31.78 11.86
N ARG A 75 -13.55 -32.41 11.00
CA ARG A 75 -13.18 -33.64 10.30
C ARG A 75 -12.10 -33.37 9.26
N TRP A 76 -12.26 -32.30 8.48
CA TRP A 76 -11.29 -31.87 7.48
C TRP A 76 -9.94 -31.53 8.14
N LEU A 77 -9.97 -30.67 9.16
CA LEU A 77 -8.76 -30.25 9.89
C LEU A 77 -8.05 -31.44 10.53
N ARG A 78 -8.80 -32.38 11.10
CA ARG A 78 -8.19 -33.61 11.65
C ARG A 78 -7.47 -34.41 10.57
N GLY A 79 -8.09 -34.63 9.42
CA GLY A 79 -7.46 -35.35 8.31
C GLY A 79 -6.17 -34.67 7.84
N TRP A 80 -6.21 -33.35 7.75
CA TRP A 80 -5.04 -32.53 7.43
C TRP A 80 -3.92 -32.64 8.48
N VAL A 81 -4.26 -32.55 9.78
CA VAL A 81 -3.28 -32.71 10.87
C VAL A 81 -2.67 -34.11 10.89
N ASP A 82 -3.48 -35.15 10.66
CA ASP A 82 -3.00 -36.53 10.59
C ASP A 82 -1.98 -36.70 9.45
N TRP A 83 -2.27 -36.16 8.26
CA TRP A 83 -1.30 -36.10 7.14
C TRP A 83 -0.05 -35.31 7.52
N LEU A 84 -0.20 -34.14 8.12
CA LEU A 84 0.92 -33.26 8.48
C LEU A 84 1.89 -33.97 9.44
N VAL A 85 1.36 -34.63 10.46
CA VAL A 85 2.14 -35.38 11.45
C VAL A 85 2.91 -36.52 10.78
N GLU A 86 2.25 -37.26 9.88
CA GLU A 86 2.87 -38.36 9.14
C GLU A 86 3.95 -37.86 8.16
N ALA A 87 3.59 -36.91 7.27
CA ALA A 87 4.44 -36.40 6.21
C ALA A 87 5.69 -35.67 6.74
N HIS A 88 5.58 -34.98 7.88
CA HIS A 88 6.67 -34.19 8.46
C HIS A 88 7.24 -34.77 9.76
N SER A 89 6.84 -36.00 10.12
CA SER A 89 7.29 -36.71 11.33
C SER A 89 7.23 -35.83 12.58
N ILE A 90 6.10 -35.16 12.79
CA ILE A 90 5.94 -34.19 13.88
C ILE A 90 5.79 -34.95 15.21
N PRO A 91 6.64 -34.68 16.22
CA PRO A 91 6.55 -35.38 17.50
C PRO A 91 5.34 -34.93 18.33
N ALA A 92 4.86 -35.82 19.19
CA ALA A 92 3.76 -35.54 20.13
C ALA A 92 4.08 -34.41 21.14
N SER A 93 5.34 -34.00 21.25
CA SER A 93 5.76 -32.83 22.03
C SER A 93 5.39 -31.49 21.37
N GLU A 94 5.24 -31.47 20.05
CA GLU A 94 4.79 -30.30 19.27
C GLU A 94 3.27 -30.34 19.06
N ILE A 95 2.75 -31.47 18.57
CA ILE A 95 1.30 -31.67 18.35
C ILE A 95 0.85 -32.89 19.19
N PRO A 96 0.31 -32.68 20.40
CA PRO A 96 -0.13 -33.79 21.25
C PRO A 96 -1.47 -34.37 20.80
N PRO A 97 -1.83 -35.61 21.21
CA PRO A 97 -3.15 -36.20 20.90
C PRO A 97 -4.35 -35.38 21.38
N CYS A 98 -4.16 -34.50 22.36
CA CYS A 98 -5.18 -33.59 22.88
C CYS A 98 -5.19 -32.22 22.18
N TRP A 99 -4.50 -32.04 21.04
CA TRP A 99 -4.37 -30.75 20.33
C TRP A 99 -5.71 -30.03 20.13
N TYR A 100 -6.78 -30.76 19.80
CA TYR A 100 -8.12 -30.23 19.56
C TYR A 100 -8.78 -29.57 20.80
N ARG A 101 -8.18 -29.74 21.99
CA ARG A 101 -8.61 -29.12 23.24
C ARG A 101 -7.83 -27.85 23.58
N HIS A 102 -6.83 -27.51 22.77
CA HIS A 102 -5.97 -26.34 22.95
C HIS A 102 -6.26 -25.34 21.85
N GLN A 103 -7.10 -24.34 22.14
CA GLN A 103 -7.56 -23.37 21.15
C GLN A 103 -6.41 -22.65 20.45
N ASP A 104 -5.33 -22.36 21.17
CA ASP A 104 -4.15 -21.70 20.62
C ASP A 104 -3.30 -22.61 19.71
N ILE A 105 -3.40 -23.94 19.85
CA ILE A 105 -2.86 -24.90 18.89
C ILE A 105 -3.79 -25.03 17.68
N VAL A 106 -5.09 -25.10 17.92
CA VAL A 106 -6.11 -25.22 16.87
C VAL A 106 -6.06 -24.04 15.90
N GLU A 107 -5.96 -22.81 16.40
CA GLU A 107 -5.88 -21.61 15.54
C GLU A 107 -4.61 -21.59 14.67
N GLU A 108 -3.47 -22.06 15.19
CA GLU A 108 -2.22 -22.16 14.44
C GLU A 108 -2.29 -23.25 13.36
N LEU A 109 -2.83 -24.42 13.69
CA LEU A 109 -3.02 -25.51 12.73
C LEU A 109 -4.02 -25.13 11.64
N TRP A 110 -5.10 -24.44 12.01
CA TRP A 110 -6.07 -23.92 11.08
C TRP A 110 -5.44 -22.92 10.10
N ALA A 111 -4.69 -21.94 10.60
CA ALA A 111 -4.02 -20.96 9.76
C ALA A 111 -3.04 -21.61 8.79
N ALA A 112 -2.30 -22.64 9.23
CA ALA A 112 -1.37 -23.36 8.38
C ALA A 112 -2.07 -24.20 7.31
N ALA A 113 -3.14 -24.92 7.65
CA ALA A 113 -3.92 -25.69 6.68
C ALA A 113 -4.47 -24.80 5.56
N ASN A 114 -5.01 -23.64 5.93
CA ASN A 114 -5.51 -22.66 4.96
C ASN A 114 -4.40 -22.03 4.12
N ALA A 115 -3.22 -21.80 4.70
CA ALA A 115 -2.08 -21.27 3.98
C ALA A 115 -1.50 -22.28 2.99
N GLU A 116 -1.53 -23.58 3.31
CA GLU A 116 -1.16 -24.64 2.37
C GLU A 116 -2.15 -24.69 1.21
N GLU A 117 -3.44 -24.79 1.51
CA GLU A 117 -4.48 -24.90 0.49
C GLU A 117 -4.44 -23.72 -0.47
N GLN A 118 -4.39 -22.48 0.05
CA GLN A 118 -4.26 -21.28 -0.78
C GLN A 118 -2.97 -21.25 -1.60
N ALA A 119 -1.88 -21.83 -1.10
CA ALA A 119 -0.64 -21.88 -1.87
C ALA A 119 -0.77 -22.82 -3.08
N TRP A 120 -1.51 -23.92 -2.98
CA TRP A 120 -1.69 -24.89 -4.06
C TRP A 120 -2.84 -24.55 -5.00
N GLU A 121 -3.92 -23.95 -4.50
CA GLU A 121 -5.09 -23.51 -5.28
C GLU A 121 -4.88 -22.17 -5.98
N ALA A 122 -3.70 -21.56 -5.82
CA ALA A 122 -3.35 -20.35 -6.55
C ALA A 122 -3.33 -20.62 -8.07
N THR A 123 -4.31 -20.06 -8.79
CA THR A 123 -4.45 -20.19 -10.26
C THR A 123 -3.27 -19.59 -11.02
N THR A 124 -2.50 -18.70 -10.38
CA THR A 124 -1.27 -18.16 -10.93
C THR A 124 -0.09 -19.07 -10.55
N PRO A 125 0.69 -19.59 -11.52
CA PRO A 125 1.91 -20.33 -11.22
C PRO A 125 2.89 -19.46 -10.45
N THR A 126 3.05 -19.75 -9.16
CA THR A 126 4.01 -19.07 -8.29
C THR A 126 4.94 -20.10 -7.65
N MET A 127 6.11 -19.64 -7.20
CA MET A 127 7.03 -20.49 -6.43
C MET A 127 6.59 -20.68 -4.97
N THR A 128 5.47 -20.06 -4.56
CA THR A 128 4.92 -20.07 -3.19
C THR A 128 4.64 -21.48 -2.68
N PRO A 129 3.86 -22.34 -3.37
CA PRO A 129 3.64 -23.73 -2.94
C PRO A 129 4.94 -24.55 -2.89
N MET A 130 5.90 -24.26 -3.78
CA MET A 130 7.16 -25.02 -3.86
C MET A 130 8.20 -24.62 -2.82
N THR A 131 8.23 -23.36 -2.38
CA THR A 131 9.31 -22.84 -1.53
C THR A 131 8.82 -22.14 -0.26
N ALA A 132 7.74 -21.37 -0.32
CA ALA A 132 7.26 -20.56 0.81
C ALA A 132 6.53 -21.38 1.88
N TRP A 133 5.75 -22.39 1.47
CA TRP A 133 5.00 -23.25 2.40
C TRP A 133 5.92 -23.88 3.47
N HIS A 134 7.07 -24.43 3.06
CA HIS A 134 7.99 -25.07 4.00
C HIS A 134 8.62 -24.09 5.01
N PHE A 135 8.80 -22.81 4.63
CA PHE A 135 9.21 -21.78 5.59
C PHE A 135 8.10 -21.51 6.61
N HIS A 136 6.85 -21.35 6.16
CA HIS A 136 5.70 -21.16 7.04
C HIS A 136 5.49 -22.34 7.99
N LEU A 137 5.63 -23.56 7.49
CA LEU A 137 5.56 -24.78 8.28
C LEU A 137 6.59 -24.76 9.42
N ARG A 138 7.85 -24.41 9.13
CA ARG A 138 8.88 -24.32 10.17
C ARG A 138 8.51 -23.27 11.23
N MET A 139 8.06 -22.10 10.81
CA MET A 139 7.67 -21.03 11.73
C MET A 139 6.47 -21.42 12.59
N MET A 140 5.48 -22.11 12.02
CA MET A 140 4.34 -22.65 12.76
C MET A 140 4.82 -23.65 13.83
N ARG A 141 5.69 -24.60 13.47
CA ARG A 141 6.24 -25.57 14.42
C ARG A 141 6.96 -24.91 15.60
N ASP A 142 7.73 -23.85 15.33
CA ASP A 142 8.39 -23.08 16.38
C ASP A 142 7.37 -22.40 17.32
N ARG A 143 6.22 -21.91 16.82
CA ARG A 143 5.13 -21.34 17.64
C ARG A 143 4.33 -22.39 18.41
N LEU A 144 4.18 -23.60 17.87
CA LEU A 144 3.50 -24.72 18.53
C LEU A 144 4.29 -25.24 19.74
N ASN A 145 5.61 -25.14 19.67
CA ASN A 145 6.50 -25.68 20.68
C ASN A 145 6.21 -25.10 22.07
N GLY A 146 5.89 -25.98 23.02
CA GLY A 146 5.65 -25.63 24.42
C GLY A 146 4.21 -25.22 24.76
N LYS A 147 3.31 -25.03 23.79
CA LYS A 147 1.90 -24.64 24.05
C LYS A 147 1.13 -25.65 24.91
N ALA A 148 1.41 -26.95 24.73
CA ALA A 148 0.80 -28.03 25.51
C ALA A 148 1.81 -28.74 26.44
N LYS A 149 2.86 -28.05 26.90
CA LYS A 149 3.96 -28.64 27.67
C LYS A 149 3.48 -29.41 28.92
N GLU A 150 2.48 -28.88 29.62
CA GLU A 150 1.91 -29.53 30.81
C GLU A 150 1.19 -30.84 30.45
N CYS A 151 0.48 -30.86 29.33
CA CYS A 151 -0.20 -32.07 28.85
C CYS A 151 0.80 -33.16 28.45
N VAL A 152 1.87 -32.77 27.75
CA VAL A 152 2.95 -33.67 27.35
C VAL A 152 3.69 -34.22 28.56
N GLY A 153 3.98 -33.36 29.55
CA GLY A 153 4.69 -33.74 30.78
C GLY A 153 3.87 -34.69 31.67
N ASN A 154 2.59 -34.40 31.86
CA ASN A 154 1.70 -35.18 32.73
C ASN A 154 1.07 -36.40 32.03
N ARG A 155 1.18 -36.50 30.70
CA ARG A 155 0.53 -37.52 29.85
C ARG A 155 -1.00 -37.53 29.96
N GLU A 156 -1.58 -36.42 30.39
CA GLU A 156 -3.01 -36.20 30.52
C GLU A 156 -3.33 -34.76 30.12
N HIS A 157 -4.52 -34.51 29.58
CA HIS A 157 -4.92 -33.17 29.20
C HIS A 157 -5.14 -32.29 30.45
N VAL A 158 -4.40 -31.18 30.51
CA VAL A 158 -4.55 -30.13 31.52
C VAL A 158 -5.30 -28.97 30.86
N PRO A 159 -6.47 -28.58 31.39
CA PRO A 159 -7.20 -27.41 30.91
C PRO A 159 -6.35 -26.13 31.03
N ALA A 160 -6.52 -25.20 30.08
CA ALA A 160 -5.78 -23.95 30.10
C ALA A 160 -6.00 -23.16 31.41
N HIS A 161 -4.96 -22.45 31.86
CA HIS A 161 -4.89 -21.76 33.17
C HIS A 161 -5.92 -20.62 33.37
N SER A 162 -6.74 -20.32 32.37
CA SER A 162 -7.76 -19.27 32.41
C SER A 162 -8.95 -19.60 33.33
N PHE A 163 -9.01 -20.80 33.91
CA PHE A 163 -10.01 -21.12 34.91
C PHE A 163 -9.69 -20.45 36.25
N ARG A 164 -10.22 -19.24 36.43
CA ARG A 164 -10.40 -18.64 37.77
C ARG A 164 -11.81 -18.99 38.27
N PRO A 165 -11.98 -19.51 39.50
CA PRO A 165 -13.30 -19.77 40.05
C PRO A 165 -14.18 -18.50 39.99
N GLY A 166 -15.37 -18.62 39.39
CA GLY A 166 -16.33 -17.51 39.21
C GLY A 166 -16.21 -16.74 37.88
N TRP A 167 -15.19 -17.02 37.07
CA TRP A 167 -15.01 -16.44 35.73
C TRP A 167 -15.10 -17.54 34.67
N GLY A 168 -15.65 -17.22 33.49
CA GLY A 168 -15.62 -18.14 32.36
C GLY A 168 -14.17 -18.44 31.94
N ALA A 169 -13.89 -19.65 31.49
CA ALA A 169 -12.55 -20.09 31.08
C ALA A 169 -11.94 -19.29 29.91
N SER A 170 -12.64 -18.29 29.38
CA SER A 170 -12.24 -17.43 28.27
C SER A 170 -12.37 -15.94 28.58
N VAL A 171 -12.67 -15.57 29.84
CA VAL A 171 -12.85 -14.16 30.22
C VAL A 171 -11.58 -13.67 30.90
N LEU A 172 -10.87 -12.76 30.22
CA LEU A 172 -9.79 -11.99 30.84
C LEU A 172 -10.40 -11.11 31.93
N ALA A 173 -9.83 -11.13 33.12
CA ALA A 173 -10.18 -10.20 34.19
C ALA A 173 -9.55 -8.84 33.90
N VAL A 174 -10.10 -8.15 32.89
CA VAL A 174 -9.78 -6.75 32.58
C VAL A 174 -10.44 -5.88 33.65
N ASP A 175 -9.75 -4.84 34.09
CA ASP A 175 -10.38 -3.80 34.89
C ASP A 175 -11.28 -2.98 33.97
N GLU A 176 -12.59 -3.24 34.04
CA GLU A 176 -13.58 -2.56 33.19
C GLU A 176 -13.62 -1.05 33.43
N GLY A 177 -13.23 -0.58 34.62
CA GLY A 177 -13.16 0.84 34.94
C GLY A 177 -11.98 1.52 34.26
N ASP A 178 -10.80 0.89 34.33
CA ASP A 178 -9.59 1.35 33.64
C ASP A 178 -9.77 1.29 32.11
N TRP A 179 -10.38 0.21 31.60
CA TRP A 179 -10.68 0.05 30.19
C TRP A 179 -11.65 1.13 29.68
N ALA A 180 -12.73 1.42 30.41
CA ALA A 180 -13.65 2.49 30.06
C ALA A 180 -12.97 3.87 30.10
N ALA A 181 -12.10 4.11 31.08
CA ALA A 181 -11.33 5.35 31.17
C ALA A 181 -10.41 5.52 29.95
N HIS A 182 -9.71 4.47 29.54
CA HIS A 182 -8.86 4.49 28.35
C HIS A 182 -9.65 4.77 27.06
N LEU A 183 -10.83 4.15 26.87
CA LEU A 183 -11.67 4.42 25.70
C LEU A 183 -12.24 5.85 25.68
N SER A 184 -12.36 6.49 26.85
CA SER A 184 -12.80 7.88 26.97
C SER A 184 -11.68 8.91 26.82
N GLU A 185 -10.43 8.45 26.67
CA GLU A 185 -9.28 9.34 26.48
C GLU A 185 -9.36 10.00 25.09
N ILE A 186 -9.38 11.34 25.08
CA ILE A 186 -9.43 12.13 23.86
C ILE A 186 -8.03 12.64 23.57
N THR A 187 -7.47 12.21 22.44
CA THR A 187 -6.24 12.79 21.89
C THR A 187 -6.61 13.73 20.76
N ASP A 188 -6.19 14.99 20.86
CA ASP A 188 -6.35 16.00 19.83
C ASP A 188 -4.98 16.59 19.46
N ALA A 189 -4.81 16.97 18.19
CA ALA A 189 -3.57 17.50 17.66
C ALA A 189 -3.86 18.70 16.77
N GLN A 190 -3.28 19.85 17.12
CA GLN A 190 -3.46 21.09 16.38
C GLN A 190 -2.13 21.56 15.78
N PRO A 191 -2.03 21.76 14.45
CA PRO A 191 -0.85 22.38 13.85
C PRO A 191 -0.76 23.83 14.32
N ALA A 192 0.24 24.12 15.16
CA ALA A 192 0.53 25.48 15.60
C ALA A 192 1.46 26.17 14.57
N PRO A 193 1.11 27.36 14.06
CA PRO A 193 1.99 28.12 13.18
C PRO A 193 3.21 28.59 13.98
N ALA A 194 4.40 28.13 13.59
CA ALA A 194 5.66 28.64 14.08
C ALA A 194 6.34 29.45 12.95
N GLN A 195 6.50 30.76 13.16
CA GLN A 195 7.26 31.63 12.25
C GLN A 195 8.53 32.09 12.95
N ASP A 196 9.62 32.20 12.19
CA ASP A 196 10.89 32.69 12.69
C ASP A 196 10.75 34.15 13.17
N GLY A 197 11.27 34.45 14.36
CA GLY A 197 11.22 35.78 14.97
C GLY A 197 9.91 36.22 15.63
N GLN A 198 8.87 35.37 15.70
CA GLN A 198 7.66 35.69 16.50
C GLN A 198 8.01 35.73 18.01
N PRO A 199 7.40 36.64 18.80
CA PRO A 199 7.50 36.57 20.26
C PRO A 199 6.87 35.28 20.80
N MET A 200 7.20 34.94 22.05
CA MET A 200 6.71 33.75 22.77
C MET A 200 5.21 33.51 22.51
N LEU A 201 4.88 32.42 21.82
CA LEU A 201 3.50 32.05 21.46
C LEU A 201 3.11 30.81 22.27
N LEU A 202 2.32 31.04 23.31
CA LEU A 202 1.87 30.00 24.23
C LEU A 202 0.59 29.34 23.72
N TRP A 203 0.62 28.01 23.60
CA TRP A 203 -0.54 27.18 23.27
C TRP A 203 -0.89 26.30 24.46
N ARG A 204 -2.17 26.08 24.69
CA ARG A 204 -2.68 25.11 25.68
C ARG A 204 -3.93 24.45 25.13
N MET A 205 -4.19 23.24 25.57
CA MET A 205 -5.43 22.53 25.28
C MET A 205 -6.52 22.99 26.23
N CYS A 206 -7.74 23.11 25.72
CA CYS A 206 -8.94 23.39 26.51
C CYS A 206 -9.98 22.34 26.17
N ALA A 207 -10.69 21.86 27.18
CA ALA A 207 -11.82 20.95 27.03
C ALA A 207 -12.97 21.45 27.91
N THR A 208 -14.22 21.21 27.48
CA THR A 208 -15.39 21.43 28.33
C THR A 208 -15.89 20.10 28.86
N ASP A 209 -16.20 20.02 30.15
CA ASP A 209 -16.85 18.85 30.70
C ASP A 209 -18.36 18.79 30.35
N SER A 210 -19.07 17.80 30.88
CA SER A 210 -20.51 17.62 30.65
C SER A 210 -21.38 18.72 31.26
N GLU A 211 -20.85 19.50 32.20
CA GLU A 211 -21.54 20.62 32.85
C GLU A 211 -21.22 21.96 32.16
N GLY A 212 -20.33 21.93 31.16
CA GLY A 212 -19.90 23.10 30.40
C GLY A 212 -18.76 23.89 31.05
N GLU A 213 -18.11 23.33 32.08
CA GLU A 213 -16.94 23.94 32.70
C GLU A 213 -15.72 23.76 31.80
N VAL A 214 -14.98 24.85 31.56
CA VAL A 214 -13.76 24.84 30.73
C VAL A 214 -12.56 24.44 31.59
N ILE A 215 -11.99 23.28 31.28
CA ILE A 215 -10.74 22.77 31.85
C ILE A 215 -9.61 23.12 30.88
N THR A 216 -8.50 23.66 31.39
CA THR A 216 -7.35 24.07 30.57
C THR A 216 -6.08 23.37 31.01
N SER A 217 -5.26 22.92 30.06
CA SER A 217 -3.93 22.37 30.33
C SER A 217 -2.92 23.45 30.70
N ASP A 218 -1.73 23.03 31.12
CA ASP A 218 -0.55 23.88 31.13
C ASP A 218 -0.25 24.39 29.72
N ALA A 219 0.25 25.62 29.64
CA ALA A 219 0.64 26.22 28.38
C ALA A 219 2.07 25.80 28.02
N ILE A 220 2.25 25.46 26.75
CA ILE A 220 3.53 25.16 26.12
C ILE A 220 3.91 26.32 25.21
N ASP A 221 5.18 26.72 25.29
CA ASP A 221 5.77 27.65 24.34
C ASP A 221 6.18 26.91 23.07
N VAL A 222 5.61 27.32 21.94
CA VAL A 222 5.95 26.75 20.64
C VAL A 222 7.31 27.30 20.16
N GLY A 223 7.78 28.43 20.73
CA GLY A 223 9.10 29.01 20.51
C GLY A 223 9.42 29.36 19.05
N PRO A 224 10.60 29.96 18.79
CA PRO A 224 11.11 30.04 17.43
C PRO A 224 11.56 28.64 17.01
N VAL A 225 10.82 28.01 16.09
CA VAL A 225 11.33 26.84 15.39
C VAL A 225 12.47 27.32 14.51
N THR A 226 13.71 27.13 14.96
CA THR A 226 14.86 27.30 14.07
C THR A 226 14.74 26.19 13.02
N GLN A 227 14.25 26.52 11.82
CA GLN A 227 14.43 25.64 10.68
C GLN A 227 15.95 25.52 10.48
N GLN A 228 16.57 24.50 11.05
CA GLN A 228 17.98 24.26 10.88
C GLN A 228 18.18 23.37 9.66
N GLY A 229 18.66 23.99 8.59
CA GLY A 229 19.20 23.28 7.45
C GLY A 229 19.66 24.26 6.39
N ASN A 230 20.95 24.23 6.07
CA ASN A 230 21.43 24.85 4.84
C ASN A 230 20.90 24.04 3.64
N ILE A 231 20.64 24.72 2.52
CA ILE A 231 20.40 24.04 1.25
C ILE A 231 21.62 23.17 0.95
N SER A 232 21.39 21.89 0.67
CA SER A 232 22.45 20.96 0.23
C SER A 232 22.03 20.22 -1.03
N ILE A 233 23.00 19.95 -1.90
CA ILE A 233 22.80 19.21 -3.14
C ILE A 233 23.64 17.94 -3.05
N SER A 234 23.03 16.78 -3.28
CA SER A 234 23.75 15.51 -3.31
C SER A 234 24.74 15.48 -4.48
N ALA A 235 25.84 14.73 -4.34
CA ALA A 235 26.73 14.48 -5.47
C ALA A 235 25.95 13.89 -6.68
N PRO A 236 26.20 14.36 -7.90
CA PRO A 236 25.49 13.87 -9.08
C PRO A 236 25.89 12.43 -9.38
N VAL A 237 24.90 11.59 -9.67
CA VAL A 237 25.10 10.18 -10.00
C VAL A 237 24.49 9.85 -11.35
N ARG A 238 25.10 8.90 -12.08
CA ARG A 238 24.51 8.33 -13.29
C ARG A 238 23.33 7.44 -12.89
N ARG A 239 22.14 7.74 -13.40
CA ARG A 239 20.89 7.01 -13.12
C ARG A 239 20.54 5.98 -14.19
N GLY A 240 21.14 6.08 -15.37
CA GLY A 240 20.92 5.13 -16.46
C GLY A 240 21.25 5.73 -17.82
N MET A 241 20.68 5.14 -18.87
CA MET A 241 20.62 5.72 -20.21
C MET A 241 19.16 5.91 -20.62
N ASP A 242 18.86 6.95 -21.39
CA ASP A 242 17.55 7.12 -22.02
C ASP A 242 17.42 6.22 -23.26
N THR A 243 16.25 6.26 -23.90
CA THR A 243 15.93 5.46 -25.10
C THR A 243 16.73 5.84 -26.33
N GLU A 244 17.41 6.98 -26.32
CA GLU A 244 18.24 7.51 -27.41
C GLU A 244 19.74 7.32 -27.13
N GLY A 245 20.10 6.69 -26.00
CA GLY A 245 21.48 6.41 -25.60
C GLY A 245 22.16 7.55 -24.84
N GLY A 246 21.44 8.59 -24.45
CA GLY A 246 21.90 9.67 -23.59
C GLY A 246 22.07 9.21 -22.14
N VAL A 247 23.11 9.70 -21.44
CA VAL A 247 23.35 9.34 -20.03
C VAL A 247 22.47 10.19 -19.13
N LEU A 248 21.61 9.54 -18.34
CA LEU A 248 20.76 10.20 -17.36
C LEU A 248 21.55 10.51 -16.09
N LEU A 249 21.57 11.79 -15.69
CA LEU A 249 22.17 12.28 -14.46
C LEU A 249 21.09 12.60 -13.43
N GLY A 250 21.37 12.34 -12.15
CA GLY A 250 20.46 12.68 -11.06
C GLY A 250 21.19 13.24 -9.85
N ALA A 251 20.63 14.28 -9.25
CA ALA A 251 21.02 14.85 -7.98
C ALA A 251 19.75 15.27 -7.22
N THR A 252 19.81 15.25 -5.90
CA THR A 252 18.71 15.65 -5.01
C THR A 252 19.11 16.93 -4.29
N VAL A 253 18.25 17.94 -4.36
CA VAL A 253 18.38 19.18 -3.59
C VAL A 253 17.52 19.05 -2.35
N SER A 254 18.14 19.14 -1.18
CA SER A 254 17.46 19.21 0.10
C SER A 254 17.31 20.70 0.50
N PRO A 255 16.09 21.25 0.54
CA PRO A 255 15.85 22.68 0.77
C PRO A 255 16.32 23.20 2.14
N GLY A 256 16.42 22.33 3.14
CA GLY A 256 16.65 22.76 4.52
C GLY A 256 15.52 23.69 4.98
N ALA A 257 15.86 24.94 5.33
CA ALA A 257 14.95 26.00 5.75
C ALA A 257 14.43 26.92 4.62
N ALA A 258 14.90 26.73 3.38
CA ALA A 258 14.64 27.67 2.29
C ALA A 258 13.86 27.00 1.15
N ALA A 259 12.94 27.73 0.51
CA ALA A 259 12.31 27.28 -0.72
C ALA A 259 13.32 27.28 -1.88
N ILE A 260 13.36 26.20 -2.66
CA ILE A 260 14.18 26.16 -3.89
C ILE A 260 13.40 26.83 -5.00
N GLY A 261 13.86 27.99 -5.46
CA GLY A 261 13.21 28.70 -6.56
C GLY A 261 13.44 28.05 -7.92
N ARG A 262 14.67 27.63 -8.23
CA ARG A 262 15.03 27.04 -9.55
C ARG A 262 16.13 26.00 -9.42
N THR A 263 16.15 25.03 -10.34
CA THR A 263 17.24 24.05 -10.48
C THR A 263 17.66 23.94 -11.95
N TRP A 264 18.95 23.80 -12.23
CA TRP A 264 19.49 23.54 -13.57
C TRP A 264 20.76 22.70 -13.48
N TRP A 265 21.19 22.13 -14.61
CA TRP A 265 22.46 21.46 -14.77
C TRP A 265 23.44 22.31 -15.56
N GLU A 266 24.73 22.16 -15.25
CA GLU A 266 25.83 22.77 -16.00
C GLU A 266 26.78 21.68 -16.48
N SER A 267 27.36 21.89 -17.64
CA SER A 267 28.37 21.00 -18.21
C SER A 267 29.65 21.78 -18.46
N SER A 268 30.79 21.12 -18.35
CA SER A 268 32.10 21.72 -18.64
C SER A 268 32.86 20.83 -19.62
N ALA A 269 33.34 21.43 -20.71
CA ALA A 269 34.15 20.74 -21.71
C ALA A 269 35.66 20.81 -21.41
N ASP A 270 36.08 21.63 -20.45
CA ASP A 270 37.48 21.92 -20.14
C ASP A 270 37.93 21.42 -18.76
N GLY A 271 37.18 20.47 -18.18
CA GLY A 271 37.51 19.85 -16.90
C GLY A 271 37.15 20.70 -15.69
N GLY A 272 36.20 21.61 -15.83
CA GLY A 272 35.62 22.42 -14.75
C GLY A 272 36.14 23.84 -14.66
N MET A 273 36.87 24.33 -15.67
CA MET A 273 37.38 25.71 -15.70
C MET A 273 36.32 26.70 -16.21
N ASN A 274 35.49 26.28 -17.16
CA ASN A 274 34.31 27.00 -17.64
C ASN A 274 33.09 26.08 -17.61
N TRP A 275 31.94 26.64 -17.23
CA TRP A 275 30.68 25.92 -17.08
C TRP A 275 29.61 26.54 -17.96
N ASP A 276 29.04 25.73 -18.84
CA ASP A 276 27.95 26.10 -19.73
C ASP A 276 26.64 25.56 -19.17
N ARG A 277 25.67 26.46 -18.99
CA ARG A 277 24.34 26.15 -18.46
C ARG A 277 23.52 25.37 -19.48
N ALA A 278 23.05 24.19 -19.10
CA ALA A 278 22.13 23.42 -19.92
C ALA A 278 20.71 23.99 -19.78
N VAL A 279 20.36 24.94 -20.64
CA VAL A 279 19.08 25.67 -20.61
C VAL A 279 17.87 24.72 -20.62
N THR A 280 17.98 23.58 -21.30
CA THR A 280 16.93 22.54 -21.37
C THR A 280 16.66 21.83 -20.05
N SER A 281 17.53 21.99 -19.06
CA SER A 281 17.43 21.34 -17.75
C SER A 281 16.93 22.28 -16.65
N GLU A 282 16.67 23.55 -16.98
CA GLU A 282 16.15 24.53 -16.04
C GLU A 282 14.68 24.23 -15.72
N VAL A 283 14.36 24.18 -14.43
CA VAL A 283 13.00 24.00 -13.94
C VAL A 283 12.73 25.06 -12.86
N ASP A 284 11.67 25.84 -13.04
CA ASP A 284 11.14 26.74 -12.01
C ASP A 284 10.34 25.91 -10.99
N ARG A 285 10.59 26.18 -9.71
CA ARG A 285 10.12 25.42 -8.55
C ARG A 285 9.47 26.34 -7.51
N SER A 286 9.31 27.62 -7.81
CA SER A 286 8.47 28.51 -7.02
C SER A 286 7.03 27.99 -7.01
N VAL A 287 6.39 27.99 -5.84
CA VAL A 287 4.99 27.59 -5.70
C VAL A 287 4.16 28.57 -6.51
N ALA A 288 3.45 28.09 -7.53
CA ALA A 288 2.42 28.88 -8.20
C ALA A 288 1.30 29.11 -7.18
N GLU A 289 1.15 30.35 -6.72
CA GLU A 289 -0.10 30.77 -6.11
C GLU A 289 -1.19 30.56 -7.17
N GLU A 290 -2.13 29.65 -6.88
CA GLU A 290 -3.34 29.49 -7.68
C GLU A 290 -4.04 30.87 -7.73
N GLU A 291 -3.98 31.52 -8.89
CA GLU A 291 -4.84 32.66 -9.19
C GLU A 291 -6.28 32.13 -9.28
N ASP A 292 -7.00 32.23 -8.17
CA ASP A 292 -8.46 32.33 -8.12
C ASP A 292 -8.86 33.54 -8.99
N GLY A 293 -9.27 33.26 -10.22
CA GLY A 293 -9.72 34.23 -11.22
C GLY A 293 -11.05 33.80 -11.80
N ASP A 294 -12.07 33.83 -10.96
CA ASP A 294 -13.48 33.72 -11.35
C ASP A 294 -13.94 34.96 -12.14
N GLU A 295 -14.82 34.71 -13.12
CA GLU A 295 -15.70 35.64 -13.85
C GLU A 295 -15.07 36.53 -14.95
N GLN A 296 -15.57 36.66 -16.18
CA GLN A 296 -16.85 36.30 -16.81
C GLN A 296 -16.68 36.43 -18.34
N GLU A 297 -17.08 35.41 -19.10
CA GLU A 297 -17.53 35.61 -20.48
C GLU A 297 -18.92 36.24 -20.45
N SER A 298 -19.04 37.46 -20.99
CA SER A 298 -20.28 37.90 -21.63
C SER A 298 -19.94 38.70 -22.87
N SER A 299 -19.95 37.99 -24.00
CA SER A 299 -20.18 38.55 -25.32
C SER A 299 -21.45 39.40 -25.34
N GLU A 300 -21.41 40.57 -25.96
CA GLU A 300 -22.26 40.87 -27.11
C GLU A 300 -21.88 42.24 -27.69
N ASP A 301 -21.26 42.18 -28.86
CA ASP A 301 -21.16 43.25 -29.82
C ASP A 301 -22.56 43.74 -30.22
N GLY A 302 -22.73 45.05 -30.22
CA GLY A 302 -23.92 45.74 -30.71
C GLY A 302 -23.54 47.12 -31.24
N GLU A 303 -22.73 47.15 -32.30
CA GLU A 303 -22.72 48.29 -33.23
C GLU A 303 -23.87 48.10 -34.22
N ASP A 304 -24.82 49.04 -34.20
CA ASP A 304 -25.71 49.50 -35.29
C ASP A 304 -26.77 50.41 -34.61
N GLU A 305 -27.25 51.54 -35.10
CA GLU A 305 -27.06 52.32 -36.32
C GLU A 305 -27.99 53.56 -36.16
N GLN A 306 -27.55 54.73 -36.61
CA GLN A 306 -28.35 55.90 -37.06
C GLN A 306 -29.17 56.81 -36.10
N ALA A 307 -28.92 58.12 -36.33
CA ALA A 307 -29.79 59.32 -36.27
C ALA A 307 -30.01 60.05 -34.94
#